data_AF-A0A7C5CQ88-F1
#
_entry.id   AF-A0A7C5CQ88-F1
#
_cell.length_a   1.000
_cell.length_b   1.000
_cell.length_c   1.000
_cell.angle_alpha   90.00
_cell.angle_beta   90.00
_cell.angle_gamma   90.00
#
_symmetry.space_group_name_H-M   'P 1'
#
loop_
_entity.id
_entity.type
_entity.pdbx_description
1 polymer ?
#
loop_
_entity_poly.entity_id
_entity_poly.type
_entity_poly.pdbx_seq_one_letter_code
_entity_poly.pdbx_strand_id
1 'polypeptide(L)'
;MLKRLKKLLALPNDDKRKTLLMALLVSLVCSIFVSIAAVSLKPLQLMNKDLDRKQNILKIAGLIKLDEKPSAEKIEALFQHIEIRLVDLKTGDYVTDIDAATYDQRKVASDPQQNQLIPAEQDIAGIKRRAPYALVYLLKKADKLDRVILPIHGYGLWSTLYGFIALEADANTVVGLGFYEHAETPGLGGEVDNPQWRALWTGKSIYNEQGNVAIRVMKGHVDANSPQAAYQVDGLSGATLTSRGVENMLHYWLSEQGFAAYLAKVRAEQSKVVANPVEPVSPVPQESANKTAPIAQPTTQSTSPVVPKTETLVAPNPVAEPPMPITQPVLMPTPLQQTQPQTQKAAPIVTPPEPVQEPSSPDLPQAPHPPQQPVVPQGGQL
;
A
#
# COMPACT_ATOMS: atom_id res chain seq x y z
N MET A 1 -47.66 24.42 -24.04
CA MET A 1 -46.88 23.37 -23.34
C MET A 1 -47.33 23.15 -21.90
N LEU A 2 -47.32 24.18 -21.03
CA LEU A 2 -47.72 24.10 -19.62
C LEU A 2 -49.12 23.49 -19.33
N LYS A 3 -50.15 23.82 -20.14
CA LYS A 3 -51.51 23.27 -19.98
C LYS A 3 -51.56 21.74 -20.16
N ARG A 4 -50.73 21.18 -21.05
CA ARG A 4 -50.65 19.72 -21.29
C ARG A 4 -49.91 19.02 -20.14
N LEU A 5 -48.87 19.65 -19.60
CA LEU A 5 -48.13 19.15 -18.43
C LEU A 5 -49.01 19.13 -17.18
N LYS A 6 -49.78 20.19 -16.91
CA LYS A 6 -50.75 20.23 -15.79
C LYS A 6 -51.81 19.13 -15.90
N LYS A 7 -52.31 18.87 -17.11
CA LYS A 7 -53.30 17.80 -17.34
C LYS A 7 -52.72 16.40 -17.10
N LEU A 8 -51.45 16.18 -17.45
CA LEU A 8 -50.75 14.90 -17.20
C LEU A 8 -50.41 14.70 -15.72
N LEU A 9 -50.04 15.77 -15.00
CA LEU A 9 -49.75 15.73 -13.56
C LEU A 9 -51.00 15.46 -12.71
N ALA A 10 -52.19 15.86 -13.20
CA ALA A 10 -53.48 15.66 -12.56
C ALA A 10 -54.07 14.24 -12.71
N LEU A 11 -53.46 13.36 -13.50
CA LEU A 11 -53.88 11.95 -13.62
C LEU A 11 -53.68 11.18 -12.30
N PRO A 12 -54.42 10.08 -12.06
CA PRO A 12 -54.16 9.17 -10.94
C PRO A 12 -52.73 8.64 -10.96
N ASN A 13 -52.17 8.33 -9.79
CA ASN A 13 -50.78 7.89 -9.67
C ASN A 13 -50.48 6.56 -10.38
N ASP A 14 -51.51 5.74 -10.60
CA ASP A 14 -51.42 4.45 -11.30
C ASP A 14 -51.56 4.57 -12.84
N ASP A 15 -51.78 5.78 -13.38
CA ASP A 15 -51.84 5.99 -14.84
C ASP A 15 -50.43 5.85 -15.44
N LYS A 16 -50.26 4.87 -16.32
CA LYS A 16 -48.98 4.52 -16.99
C LYS A 16 -48.27 5.73 -17.61
N ARG A 17 -49.00 6.71 -18.14
CA ARG A 17 -48.40 7.92 -18.76
C ARG A 17 -47.85 8.87 -17.71
N LYS A 18 -48.54 9.02 -16.58
CA LYS A 18 -48.05 9.81 -15.44
C LYS A 18 -46.83 9.13 -14.82
N THR A 19 -46.85 7.80 -14.66
CA THR A 19 -45.70 7.03 -14.18
C THR A 19 -44.48 7.22 -15.08
N LEU A 20 -44.65 7.09 -16.40
CA LEU A 20 -43.56 7.29 -17.37
C LEU A 20 -43.02 8.73 -17.34
N LEU A 21 -43.90 9.73 -17.24
CA LEU A 21 -43.49 11.13 -17.11
C LEU A 21 -42.73 11.39 -15.81
N MET A 22 -43.20 10.86 -14.68
CA MET A 22 -42.52 11.00 -13.39
C MET A 22 -41.15 10.32 -13.41
N ALA A 23 -41.06 9.12 -13.98
CA ALA A 23 -39.78 8.42 -14.16
C ALA A 23 -38.81 9.28 -14.99
N LEU A 24 -39.26 9.86 -16.10
CA LEU A 24 -38.46 10.76 -16.94
C LEU A 24 -38.01 12.01 -16.17
N LEU A 25 -38.90 12.65 -15.42
CA LEU A 25 -38.58 13.85 -14.65
C LEU A 25 -37.58 13.54 -13.54
N VAL A 26 -37.81 12.47 -12.77
CA VAL A 26 -36.87 12.04 -11.72
C VAL A 26 -35.53 11.67 -12.34
N SER A 27 -35.50 10.90 -13.44
CA SER A 27 -34.26 10.55 -14.11
C SER A 27 -33.49 11.78 -14.62
N LEU A 28 -34.22 12.77 -15.16
CA LEU A 28 -33.61 14.00 -15.66
C LEU A 28 -33.00 14.79 -14.51
N VAL A 29 -33.76 15.02 -13.43
CA VAL A 29 -33.28 15.73 -12.25
C VAL A 29 -32.08 15.02 -11.63
N CYS A 30 -32.17 13.70 -11.40
CA CYS A 30 -31.06 12.91 -10.86
C CYS A 30 -29.82 12.98 -11.75
N SER A 31 -29.97 12.89 -13.08
CA SER A 31 -28.83 12.97 -14.01
C SER A 31 -28.12 14.33 -13.95
N ILE A 32 -28.87 15.43 -13.79
CA ILE A 32 -28.30 16.78 -13.67
C ILE A 32 -27.52 16.91 -12.37
N PHE A 33 -28.10 16.49 -11.23
CA PHE A 33 -27.42 16.54 -9.93
C PHE A 33 -26.15 15.69 -9.90
N VAL A 34 -26.22 14.46 -10.42
CA VAL A 34 -25.06 13.55 -10.49
C VAL A 34 -23.98 14.12 -11.41
N SER A 35 -24.35 14.68 -12.57
CA SER A 35 -23.38 15.27 -13.50
C SER A 35 -22.67 16.49 -12.91
N ILE A 36 -23.42 17.41 -12.28
CA ILE A 36 -22.86 18.60 -11.63
C ILE A 36 -21.90 18.18 -10.52
N ALA A 37 -22.33 17.26 -9.64
CA ALA A 37 -21.48 16.76 -8.57
C ALA A 37 -20.21 16.10 -9.13
N ALA A 38 -20.34 15.21 -10.12
CA ALA A 38 -19.20 14.50 -10.70
C ALA A 38 -18.17 15.45 -11.33
N VAL A 39 -18.60 16.46 -12.10
CA VAL A 39 -17.67 17.37 -12.78
C VAL A 39 -17.05 18.37 -11.81
N SER A 40 -17.83 18.94 -10.88
CA SER A 40 -17.32 19.94 -9.92
C SER A 40 -16.36 19.36 -8.88
N LEU A 41 -16.61 18.14 -8.40
CA LEU A 41 -15.76 17.51 -7.38
C LEU A 41 -14.53 16.82 -7.97
N LYS A 42 -14.51 16.50 -9.27
CA LYS A 42 -13.42 15.73 -9.88
C LYS A 42 -12.04 16.37 -9.67
N PRO A 43 -11.83 17.68 -9.87
CA PRO A 43 -10.52 18.30 -9.66
C PRO A 43 -10.06 18.17 -8.19
N LEU A 44 -10.96 18.43 -7.24
CA LEU A 44 -10.67 18.30 -5.81
C LEU A 44 -10.33 16.85 -5.42
N GLN A 45 -11.04 15.88 -5.98
CA GLN A 45 -10.75 14.47 -5.77
C GLN A 45 -9.37 14.09 -6.31
N LEU A 46 -8.97 14.61 -7.48
CA LEU A 46 -7.66 14.35 -8.07
C LEU A 46 -6.54 14.95 -7.21
N MET A 47 -6.71 16.18 -6.73
CA MET A 47 -5.75 16.82 -5.81
C MET A 47 -5.61 16.04 -4.50
N ASN A 48 -6.73 15.64 -3.89
CA ASN A 48 -6.70 14.86 -2.64
C ASN A 48 -6.07 13.48 -2.83
N LYS A 49 -6.32 12.83 -3.97
CA LYS A 49 -5.67 11.54 -4.31
C LYS A 49 -4.17 11.69 -4.51
N ASP A 50 -3.72 12.77 -5.16
CA ASP A 50 -2.30 13.02 -5.33
C ASP A 50 -1.61 13.32 -3.98
N LEU A 51 -2.21 14.17 -3.15
CA LEU A 51 -1.70 14.44 -1.80
C LEU A 51 -1.66 13.18 -0.94
N ASP A 52 -2.71 12.36 -0.97
CA ASP A 52 -2.75 11.10 -0.23
C ASP A 52 -1.68 10.12 -0.74
N ARG A 53 -1.47 10.02 -2.06
CA ARG A 53 -0.39 9.24 -2.65
C ARG A 53 0.98 9.70 -2.14
N LYS A 54 1.26 11.00 -2.22
CA LYS A 54 2.53 11.59 -1.74
C LYS A 54 2.71 11.32 -0.25
N GLN A 55 1.68 11.56 0.56
CA GLN A 55 1.69 11.27 1.99
C GLN A 55 2.02 9.81 2.28
N ASN A 56 1.41 8.87 1.55
CA ASN A 56 1.67 7.44 1.73
C ASN A 56 3.11 7.07 1.36
N ILE A 57 3.65 7.61 0.26
CA ILE A 57 5.08 7.44 -0.09
C ILE A 57 5.98 7.93 1.04
N LEU A 58 5.72 9.13 1.58
CA LEU A 58 6.53 9.72 2.66
C LEU A 58 6.45 8.91 3.96
N LYS A 59 5.25 8.40 4.32
CA LYS A 59 5.06 7.53 5.49
C LYS A 59 5.79 6.20 5.34
N ILE A 60 5.66 5.55 4.19
CA ILE A 60 6.29 4.24 3.90
C ILE A 60 7.80 4.38 3.79
N ALA A 61 8.28 5.51 3.27
CA ALA A 61 9.68 5.85 3.31
C ALA A 61 10.15 6.20 4.73
N GLY A 62 9.31 6.35 5.76
CA GLY A 62 9.76 6.72 7.11
C GLY A 62 10.23 8.18 7.22
N LEU A 63 9.69 9.08 6.40
CA LEU A 63 9.90 10.53 6.49
C LEU A 63 8.84 11.22 7.36
N ILE A 64 7.71 10.56 7.59
CA ILE A 64 6.59 11.02 8.40
C ILE A 64 6.12 9.83 9.25
N LYS A 65 5.67 10.08 10.49
CA LYS A 65 5.10 9.00 11.32
C LYS A 65 3.80 8.47 10.71
N LEU A 66 3.51 7.19 10.95
CA LEU A 66 2.37 6.52 10.32
C LEU A 66 1.02 7.12 10.72
N ASP A 67 0.91 7.55 11.97
CA ASP A 67 -0.26 8.16 12.62
C ASP A 67 -0.35 9.68 12.43
N GLU A 68 0.71 10.31 11.93
CA GLU A 68 0.74 11.75 11.73
C GLU A 68 -0.18 12.18 10.58
N LYS A 69 -0.84 13.34 10.76
CA LYS A 69 -1.67 14.02 9.77
C LYS A 69 -0.99 15.33 9.36
N PRO A 70 -0.03 15.30 8.42
CA PRO A 70 0.69 16.49 7.99
C PRO A 70 -0.20 17.44 7.18
N SER A 71 0.15 18.72 7.14
CA SER A 71 -0.45 19.69 6.21
C SER A 71 -0.02 19.40 4.76
N ALA A 72 -0.82 19.86 3.78
CA ALA A 72 -0.47 19.74 2.37
C ALA A 72 0.91 20.38 2.07
N GLU A 73 1.20 21.54 2.66
CA GLU A 73 2.49 22.23 2.51
C GLU A 73 3.67 21.39 2.99
N LYS A 74 3.53 20.70 4.14
CA LYS A 74 4.56 19.81 4.66
C LYS A 74 4.78 18.60 3.76
N ILE A 75 3.69 18.02 3.22
CA ILE A 75 3.76 16.91 2.26
C ILE A 75 4.55 17.35 1.03
N GLU A 76 4.18 18.47 0.41
CA GLU A 76 4.86 18.95 -0.81
C GLU A 76 6.33 19.28 -0.54
N ALA A 77 6.65 19.94 0.57
CA ALA A 77 8.03 20.28 0.93
C ALA A 77 8.91 19.02 1.09
N LEU A 78 8.42 17.97 1.75
CA LEU A 78 9.16 16.72 1.90
C LEU A 78 9.25 15.95 0.57
N PHE A 79 8.21 16.02 -0.25
CA PHE A 79 8.15 15.31 -1.53
C PHE A 79 9.06 15.93 -2.60
N GLN A 80 9.50 17.18 -2.46
CA GLN A 80 10.50 17.79 -3.34
C GLN A 80 11.84 17.04 -3.38
N HIS A 81 12.15 16.27 -2.32
CA HIS A 81 13.35 15.44 -2.25
C HIS A 81 13.17 14.05 -2.88
N ILE A 82 11.98 13.75 -3.41
CA ILE A 82 11.66 12.51 -4.10
C ILE A 82 11.79 12.73 -5.60
N GLU A 83 12.78 12.07 -6.20
CA GLU A 83 12.93 12.02 -7.65
C GLU A 83 12.02 10.92 -8.22
N ILE A 84 11.14 11.29 -9.16
CA ILE A 84 10.28 10.34 -9.86
C ILE A 84 10.99 9.93 -11.16
N ARG A 85 11.13 8.61 -11.37
CA ARG A 85 11.70 8.04 -12.59
C ARG A 85 10.75 7.03 -13.19
N LEU A 86 10.84 6.86 -14.50
CA LEU A 86 10.15 5.82 -15.24
C LEU A 86 11.14 4.72 -15.61
N VAL A 87 10.75 3.46 -15.43
CA VAL A 87 11.62 2.28 -15.60
C VAL A 87 10.96 1.29 -16.54
N ASP A 88 11.73 0.73 -17.47
CA ASP A 88 11.35 -0.45 -18.25
C ASP A 88 11.43 -1.70 -17.37
N LEU A 89 10.29 -2.35 -17.14
CA LEU A 89 10.23 -3.54 -16.28
C LEU A 89 10.98 -4.74 -16.87
N LYS A 90 11.16 -4.80 -18.19
CA LYS A 90 11.88 -5.90 -18.85
C LYS A 90 13.39 -5.72 -18.71
N THR A 91 13.91 -4.51 -18.89
CA THR A 91 15.37 -4.27 -18.90
C THR A 91 15.90 -3.69 -17.61
N GLY A 92 15.04 -3.07 -16.80
CA GLY A 92 15.40 -2.28 -15.63
C GLY A 92 16.02 -0.92 -15.96
N ASP A 93 16.03 -0.47 -17.22
CA ASP A 93 16.57 0.84 -17.62
C ASP A 93 15.61 1.98 -17.33
N TYR A 94 16.15 3.18 -17.09
CA TYR A 94 15.35 4.39 -17.08
C TYR A 94 14.89 4.75 -18.49
N VAL A 95 13.62 5.09 -18.60
CA VAL A 95 13.00 5.62 -19.82
C VAL A 95 13.01 7.14 -19.74
N THR A 96 13.68 7.79 -20.69
CA THR A 96 13.82 9.26 -20.74
C THR A 96 12.87 9.94 -21.70
N ASP A 97 12.30 9.20 -22.65
CA ASP A 97 11.49 9.75 -23.74
C ASP A 97 10.02 9.98 -23.33
N ILE A 98 9.65 9.57 -22.12
CA ILE A 98 8.32 9.73 -21.54
C ILE A 98 8.46 10.49 -20.22
N ASP A 99 7.69 11.55 -20.05
CA ASP A 99 7.67 12.32 -18.81
C ASP A 99 7.04 11.52 -17.66
N ALA A 100 7.86 11.18 -16.67
CA ALA A 100 7.44 10.44 -15.49
C ALA A 100 6.41 11.19 -14.64
N ALA A 101 6.38 12.53 -14.68
CA ALA A 101 5.45 13.34 -13.89
C ALA A 101 4.01 13.25 -14.40
N THR A 102 3.83 13.02 -15.70
CA THR A 102 2.50 12.94 -16.35
C THR A 102 2.08 11.50 -16.68
N TYR A 103 2.94 10.51 -16.45
CA TYR A 103 2.67 9.11 -16.73
C TYR A 103 1.65 8.48 -15.76
N ASP A 104 0.53 7.99 -16.30
CA ASP A 104 -0.48 7.24 -15.54
C ASP A 104 -0.34 5.73 -15.80
N GLN A 105 0.43 5.06 -14.95
CA GLN A 105 0.69 3.63 -15.03
C GLN A 105 -0.60 2.78 -15.00
N ARG A 106 -1.63 3.20 -14.25
CA ARG A 106 -2.89 2.44 -14.14
C ARG A 106 -3.71 2.55 -15.43
N LYS A 107 -3.74 3.74 -16.02
CA LYS A 107 -4.37 3.96 -17.33
C LYS A 107 -3.69 3.13 -18.42
N VAL A 108 -2.35 3.14 -18.46
CA VAL A 108 -1.58 2.35 -19.42
C VAL A 108 -1.82 0.85 -19.24
N ALA A 109 -1.83 0.34 -18.00
CA ALA A 109 -2.10 -1.07 -17.72
C ALA A 109 -3.53 -1.50 -18.15
N SER A 110 -4.47 -0.56 -18.18
CA SER A 110 -5.86 -0.81 -18.57
C SER A 110 -6.10 -0.69 -20.09
N ASP A 111 -5.21 -0.04 -20.83
CA ASP A 111 -5.35 0.20 -22.27
C ASP A 111 -4.81 -1.00 -23.09
N PRO A 112 -5.66 -1.74 -23.82
CA PRO A 112 -5.24 -2.89 -24.64
C PRO A 112 -4.18 -2.59 -25.71
N GLN A 113 -4.00 -1.32 -26.10
CA GLN A 113 -2.98 -0.93 -27.06
C GLN A 113 -1.61 -0.67 -26.43
N GLN A 114 -1.56 -0.44 -25.12
CA GLN A 114 -0.34 -0.03 -24.42
C GLN A 114 0.09 -1.03 -23.33
N ASN A 115 -0.83 -1.88 -22.87
CA ASN A 115 -0.54 -2.86 -21.83
C ASN A 115 0.19 -4.10 -22.35
N GLN A 116 0.65 -4.90 -21.39
CA GLN A 116 1.14 -6.26 -21.59
C GLN A 116 0.21 -7.22 -20.86
N LEU A 117 -0.25 -8.25 -21.58
CA LEU A 117 -0.98 -9.37 -20.98
C LEU A 117 -0.01 -10.27 -20.21
N ILE A 118 -0.39 -10.66 -19.00
CA ILE A 118 0.38 -11.58 -18.18
C ILE A 118 -0.17 -12.98 -18.41
N PRO A 119 0.66 -13.95 -18.81
CA PRO A 119 0.23 -15.35 -18.91
C PRO A 119 -0.37 -15.84 -17.59
N ALA A 120 -1.41 -16.66 -17.66
CA ALA A 120 -2.17 -17.06 -16.47
C ALA A 120 -1.30 -17.79 -15.43
N GLU A 121 -0.31 -18.55 -15.89
CA GLU A 121 0.68 -19.25 -15.08
C GLU A 121 1.69 -18.32 -14.39
N GLN A 122 1.83 -17.08 -14.87
CA GLN A 122 2.71 -16.05 -14.30
C GLN A 122 1.94 -15.00 -13.49
N ASP A 123 0.61 -14.92 -13.62
CA ASP A 123 -0.26 -13.95 -12.94
C ASP A 123 -0.57 -14.36 -11.49
N ILE A 124 0.47 -14.65 -10.71
CA ILE A 124 0.31 -15.06 -9.31
C ILE A 124 -0.34 -13.95 -8.45
N ALA A 125 -0.16 -12.68 -8.84
CA ALA A 125 -0.75 -11.51 -8.18
C ALA A 125 -2.18 -11.19 -8.64
N GLY A 126 -2.74 -11.91 -9.62
CA GLY A 126 -4.12 -11.73 -10.09
C GLY A 126 -4.41 -10.37 -10.72
N ILE A 127 -3.41 -9.74 -11.34
CA ILE A 127 -3.52 -8.41 -11.96
C ILE A 127 -3.83 -8.48 -13.46
N LYS A 128 -3.65 -9.65 -14.09
CA LYS A 128 -3.97 -10.01 -15.49
C LYS A 128 -3.17 -9.27 -16.56
N ARG A 129 -2.92 -7.98 -16.35
CA ARG A 129 -2.24 -7.07 -17.27
C ARG A 129 -1.37 -6.11 -16.48
N ARG A 130 -0.31 -5.64 -17.12
CA ARG A 130 0.56 -4.59 -16.55
C ARG A 130 0.98 -3.60 -17.62
N ALA A 131 1.42 -2.43 -17.17
CA ALA A 131 2.15 -1.52 -18.03
C ALA A 131 3.56 -2.07 -18.32
N PRO A 132 4.15 -1.79 -19.50
CA PRO A 132 5.54 -2.13 -19.79
C PRO A 132 6.52 -1.31 -18.93
N TYR A 133 6.16 -0.06 -18.64
CA TYR A 133 6.94 0.88 -17.86
C TYR A 133 6.28 1.15 -16.51
N ALA A 134 7.10 1.27 -15.46
CA ALA A 134 6.64 1.54 -14.11
C ALA A 134 7.33 2.75 -13.49
N LEU A 135 6.58 3.51 -12.70
CA LEU A 135 7.15 4.59 -11.90
C LEU A 135 7.98 4.01 -10.76
N VAL A 136 9.08 4.66 -10.42
CA VAL A 136 9.83 4.45 -9.18
C VAL A 136 10.12 5.81 -8.55
N TYR A 137 10.19 5.84 -7.23
CA TYR A 137 10.40 7.06 -6.48
C TYR A 137 11.70 6.91 -5.68
N LEU A 138 12.62 7.84 -5.85
CA LEU A 138 13.96 7.78 -5.28
C LEU A 138 14.11 8.90 -4.27
N LEU A 139 14.36 8.53 -3.02
CA LEU A 139 14.80 9.50 -2.03
C LEU A 139 16.32 9.61 -2.10
N LYS A 140 16.82 10.82 -2.32
CA LYS A 140 18.25 11.12 -2.30
C LYS A 140 18.60 11.97 -1.09
N LYS A 141 19.73 11.66 -0.44
CA LYS A 141 20.36 12.49 0.60
C LYS A 141 21.77 12.84 0.16
N ALA A 142 22.07 14.14 0.05
CA ALA A 142 23.38 14.63 -0.43
C ALA A 142 23.84 13.92 -1.72
N ASP A 143 22.93 13.87 -2.71
CA ASP A 143 23.10 13.21 -4.02
C ASP A 143 23.33 11.69 -4.01
N LYS A 144 23.30 11.06 -2.83
CA LYS A 144 23.35 9.60 -2.69
C LYS A 144 21.94 9.05 -2.57
N LEU A 145 21.73 7.89 -3.18
CA LEU A 145 20.50 7.13 -3.01
C LEU A 145 20.36 6.74 -1.53
N ASP A 146 19.24 7.10 -0.93
CA ASP A 146 18.88 6.71 0.44
C ASP A 146 17.83 5.60 0.39
N ARG A 147 16.77 5.78 -0.41
CA ARG A 147 15.67 4.82 -0.50
C ARG A 147 15.12 4.69 -1.91
N VAL A 148 14.68 3.49 -2.25
CA VAL A 148 13.92 3.18 -3.47
C VAL A 148 12.51 2.79 -3.07
N ILE A 149 11.51 3.50 -3.59
CA ILE A 149 10.11 3.22 -3.33
C ILE A 149 9.44 2.75 -4.61
N LEU A 150 8.81 1.58 -4.55
CA LEU A 150 8.21 0.89 -5.67
C LEU A 150 6.69 0.83 -5.51
N PRO A 151 5.90 1.29 -6.50
CA PRO A 151 4.47 1.04 -6.53
C PRO A 151 4.21 -0.43 -6.85
N ILE A 152 3.42 -1.08 -6.02
CA ILE A 152 3.06 -2.50 -6.18
C ILE A 152 1.55 -2.66 -6.02
N HIS A 153 0.98 -3.66 -6.69
CA HIS A 153 -0.42 -3.99 -6.53
C HIS A 153 -0.73 -5.45 -6.82
N GLY A 154 -1.74 -6.00 -6.16
CA GLY A 154 -2.14 -7.38 -6.34
C GLY A 154 -3.51 -7.66 -5.76
N TYR A 155 -4.15 -8.72 -6.23
CA TYR A 155 -5.47 -9.12 -5.76
C TYR A 155 -5.38 -9.74 -4.36
N GLY A 156 -6.15 -9.18 -3.43
CA GLY A 156 -6.38 -9.74 -2.09
C GLY A 156 -7.49 -10.79 -2.11
N LEU A 157 -8.53 -10.59 -1.30
CA LEU A 157 -9.75 -11.40 -1.36
C LEU A 157 -10.87 -10.69 -2.13
N TRP A 158 -11.13 -9.43 -1.81
CA TRP A 158 -12.27 -8.66 -2.32
C TRP A 158 -11.86 -7.60 -3.34
N SER A 159 -10.60 -7.19 -3.31
CA SER A 159 -10.11 -6.04 -4.05
C SER A 159 -8.66 -6.17 -4.47
N THR A 160 -8.25 -5.35 -5.43
CA THR A 160 -6.84 -5.10 -5.67
C THR A 160 -6.31 -4.17 -4.58
N LEU A 161 -5.29 -4.64 -3.89
CA LEU A 161 -4.49 -3.85 -2.97
C LEU A 161 -3.49 -3.02 -3.80
N TYR A 162 -3.51 -1.71 -3.66
CA TYR A 162 -2.47 -0.83 -4.22
C TYR A 162 -1.65 -0.22 -3.09
N GLY A 163 -0.34 -0.33 -3.22
CA GLY A 163 0.57 0.09 -2.17
C GLY A 163 1.94 0.49 -2.70
N PHE A 164 2.82 0.75 -1.75
CA PHE A 164 4.23 0.96 -1.97
C PHE A 164 5.05 0.08 -1.04
N ILE A 165 6.18 -0.39 -1.54
CA ILE A 165 7.27 -0.91 -0.72
C ILE A 165 8.45 0.04 -0.83
N ALA A 166 8.98 0.48 0.32
CA ALA A 166 10.22 1.26 0.38
C ALA A 166 11.35 0.32 0.78
N LEU A 167 12.47 0.42 0.07
CA LEU A 167 13.70 -0.31 0.29
C LEU A 167 14.82 0.67 0.62
N GLU A 168 15.77 0.22 1.43
CA GLU A 168 17.02 0.94 1.66
C GLU A 168 17.84 1.02 0.35
N ALA A 169 18.94 1.77 0.38
CA ALA A 169 19.85 1.91 -0.77
C ALA A 169 20.39 0.57 -1.29
N ASP A 170 20.46 -0.46 -0.44
CA ASP A 170 20.85 -1.82 -0.82
C ASP A 170 19.84 -2.53 -1.73
N ALA A 171 18.68 -1.92 -2.00
CA ALA A 171 17.59 -2.48 -2.80
C ALA A 171 17.20 -3.91 -2.38
N ASN A 172 17.28 -4.20 -1.07
CA ASN A 172 16.92 -5.47 -0.48
C ASN A 172 16.25 -5.33 0.91
N THR A 173 16.75 -4.44 1.75
CA THR A 173 16.21 -4.25 3.11
C THR A 173 14.97 -3.37 3.05
N VAL A 174 13.87 -3.84 3.63
CA VAL A 174 12.58 -3.14 3.65
C VAL A 174 12.60 -2.04 4.71
N VAL A 175 12.33 -0.80 4.28
CA VAL A 175 12.05 0.33 5.17
C VAL A 175 10.61 0.26 5.66
N GLY A 176 9.69 -0.02 4.73
CA GLY A 176 8.27 -0.18 5.07
C GLY A 176 7.44 -0.69 3.89
N LEU A 177 6.26 -1.21 4.24
CA LEU A 177 5.18 -1.57 3.32
C LEU A 177 3.90 -0.83 3.74
N GLY A 178 3.11 -0.40 2.77
CA GLY A 178 1.78 0.14 3.07
C GLY A 178 0.89 0.22 1.83
N PHE A 179 -0.41 0.27 2.09
CA PHE A 179 -1.45 0.36 1.08
C PHE A 179 -2.16 1.70 1.19
N TYR A 180 -2.55 2.25 0.04
CA TYR A 180 -3.31 3.50 -0.04
C TYR A 180 -4.69 3.31 -0.68
N GLU A 181 -4.96 2.12 -1.24
CA GLU A 181 -6.25 1.78 -1.82
C GLU A 181 -6.48 0.28 -1.72
N HIS A 182 -7.58 -0.12 -1.06
CA HIS A 182 -8.15 -1.46 -1.06
C HIS A 182 -9.60 -1.40 -0.53
N ALA A 183 -10.33 -2.51 -0.64
CA ALA A 183 -11.68 -2.69 -0.10
C ALA A 183 -11.84 -4.03 0.63
N GLU A 184 -10.76 -4.53 1.22
CA GLU A 184 -10.80 -5.68 2.13
C GLU A 184 -11.66 -5.40 3.37
N THR A 185 -12.18 -6.46 4.01
CA THR A 185 -13.09 -6.34 5.16
C THR A 185 -12.36 -5.74 6.38
N PRO A 186 -12.84 -4.62 6.96
CA PRO A 186 -12.27 -4.04 8.18
C PRO A 186 -12.25 -5.04 9.34
N GLY A 187 -11.15 -5.07 10.11
CA GLY A 187 -10.95 -6.04 11.20
C GLY A 187 -10.55 -7.45 10.75
N LEU A 188 -10.43 -7.69 9.43
CA LEU A 188 -9.89 -8.93 8.85
C LEU A 188 -8.79 -8.59 7.84
N GLY A 189 -9.10 -8.60 6.55
CA GLY A 189 -8.14 -8.24 5.50
C GLY A 189 -7.76 -6.76 5.52
N GLY A 190 -8.63 -5.90 6.04
CA GLY A 190 -8.34 -4.47 6.24
C GLY A 190 -7.25 -4.21 7.28
N GLU A 191 -6.83 -5.21 8.05
CA GLU A 191 -5.69 -5.10 8.98
C GLU A 191 -4.34 -4.90 8.27
N VAL A 192 -4.30 -4.92 6.92
CA VAL A 192 -3.14 -4.42 6.16
C VAL A 192 -2.80 -2.95 6.48
N ASP A 193 -3.77 -2.17 6.95
CA ASP A 193 -3.59 -0.78 7.38
C ASP A 193 -3.13 -0.65 8.85
N ASN A 194 -3.17 -1.75 9.62
CA ASN A 194 -2.84 -1.73 11.03
C ASN A 194 -1.37 -1.30 11.24
N PRO A 195 -1.10 -0.21 12.00
CA PRO A 195 0.25 0.25 12.27
C PRO A 195 1.17 -0.81 12.88
N GLN A 196 0.64 -1.69 13.72
CA GLN A 196 1.41 -2.75 14.36
C GLN A 196 1.87 -3.79 13.32
N TRP A 197 0.98 -4.19 12.41
CA TRP A 197 1.33 -5.13 11.33
C TRP A 197 2.30 -4.49 10.33
N ARG A 198 2.08 -3.22 9.98
CA ARG A 198 2.98 -2.46 9.09
C ARG A 198 4.39 -2.33 9.66
N ALA A 199 4.53 -2.18 10.97
CA ALA A 199 5.83 -2.11 11.64
C ALA A 199 6.65 -3.42 11.55
N LEU A 200 6.00 -4.58 11.31
CA LEU A 200 6.68 -5.87 11.18
C LEU A 200 7.53 -5.98 9.90
N TRP A 201 7.29 -5.10 8.92
CA TRP A 201 7.99 -5.11 7.64
C TRP A 201 9.37 -4.47 7.69
N THR A 202 9.58 -3.51 8.59
CA THR A 202 10.85 -2.79 8.68
C THR A 202 12.00 -3.74 9.04
N GLY A 203 13.10 -3.67 8.29
CA GLY A 203 14.29 -4.50 8.47
C GLY A 203 14.21 -5.89 7.84
N LYS A 204 13.07 -6.29 7.23
CA LYS A 204 12.98 -7.55 6.49
C LYS A 204 13.76 -7.48 5.19
N SER A 205 14.25 -8.61 4.70
CA SER A 205 14.91 -8.71 3.39
C SER A 205 13.96 -9.28 2.34
N ILE A 206 14.01 -8.74 1.12
CA ILE A 206 13.15 -9.21 0.03
C ILE A 206 13.74 -10.38 -0.78
N TYR A 207 15.07 -10.45 -0.88
CA TYR A 207 15.82 -11.51 -1.54
C TYR A 207 16.74 -12.22 -0.55
N ASN A 208 16.93 -13.53 -0.75
CA ASN A 208 17.97 -14.29 -0.06
C ASN A 208 19.35 -14.13 -0.73
N GLU A 209 20.36 -14.78 -0.17
CA GLU A 209 21.75 -14.76 -0.65
C GLU A 209 21.90 -15.25 -2.11
N GLN A 210 20.99 -16.09 -2.59
CA GLN A 210 20.97 -16.58 -3.97
C GLN A 210 20.25 -15.61 -4.93
N GLY A 211 19.74 -14.48 -4.44
CA GLY A 211 19.00 -13.50 -5.24
C GLY A 211 17.55 -13.90 -5.51
N ASN A 212 17.03 -14.95 -4.87
CA ASN A 212 15.64 -15.38 -5.03
C ASN A 212 14.72 -14.61 -4.10
N VAL A 213 13.49 -14.31 -4.54
CA VAL A 213 12.48 -13.68 -3.69
C VAL A 213 12.20 -14.58 -2.48
N ALA A 214 12.47 -14.05 -1.30
CA ALA A 214 12.42 -14.81 -0.05
C ALA A 214 11.36 -14.30 0.93
N ILE A 215 10.92 -13.04 0.79
CA ILE A 215 9.92 -12.43 1.66
C ILE A 215 8.59 -13.21 1.63
N ARG A 216 8.03 -13.52 2.80
CA ARG A 216 6.80 -14.32 2.94
C ARG A 216 5.91 -13.78 4.05
N VAL A 217 4.60 -14.01 3.89
CA VAL A 217 3.59 -13.70 4.89
C VAL A 217 3.11 -15.01 5.50
N MET A 218 3.56 -15.30 6.71
CA MET A 218 3.34 -16.59 7.37
C MET A 218 1.89 -16.76 7.80
N LYS A 219 1.40 -18.00 7.83
CA LYS A 219 0.14 -18.27 8.52
C LYS A 219 0.40 -18.26 10.04
N GLY A 220 -0.05 -17.20 10.71
CA GLY A 220 0.18 -16.99 12.14
C GLY A 220 1.42 -16.14 12.40
N HIS A 221 2.12 -16.42 13.50
CA HIS A 221 3.27 -15.64 13.94
C HIS A 221 4.60 -16.24 13.49
N VAL A 222 5.56 -15.35 13.23
CA VAL A 222 6.95 -15.69 12.93
C VAL A 222 7.68 -16.07 14.20
N ASP A 223 8.43 -17.17 14.17
CA ASP A 223 9.40 -17.49 15.21
C ASP A 223 10.63 -16.59 15.06
N ALA A 224 10.83 -15.68 16.00
CA ALA A 224 11.94 -14.74 16.01
C ALA A 224 13.32 -15.41 16.08
N ASN A 225 13.41 -16.67 16.55
CA ASN A 225 14.66 -17.42 16.62
C ASN A 225 14.97 -18.18 15.33
N SER A 226 14.03 -18.20 14.37
CA SER A 226 14.24 -18.86 13.09
C SER A 226 15.22 -18.08 12.22
N PRO A 227 16.19 -18.74 11.56
CA PRO A 227 17.01 -18.09 10.53
C PRO A 227 16.19 -17.45 9.40
N GLN A 228 14.94 -17.90 9.21
CA GLN A 228 14.03 -17.37 8.20
C GLN A 228 13.28 -16.11 8.66
N ALA A 229 13.39 -15.70 9.93
CA ALA A 229 12.69 -14.55 10.48
C ALA A 229 13.02 -13.24 9.75
N ALA A 230 14.20 -13.14 9.15
CA ALA A 230 14.61 -12.01 8.31
C ALA A 230 13.74 -11.84 7.04
N TYR A 231 13.10 -12.92 6.57
CA TYR A 231 12.29 -12.96 5.36
C TYR A 231 10.80 -13.21 5.64
N GLN A 232 10.39 -13.23 6.91
CA GLN A 232 9.03 -13.60 7.28
C GLN A 232 8.33 -12.48 8.04
N VAL A 233 7.07 -12.26 7.70
CA VAL A 233 6.15 -11.35 8.38
C VAL A 233 4.92 -12.14 8.84
N ASP A 234 4.35 -11.76 9.97
CA ASP A 234 3.13 -12.39 10.49
C ASP A 234 1.97 -12.25 9.50
N GLY A 235 1.11 -13.26 9.47
CA GLY A 235 -0.14 -13.21 8.71
C GLY A 235 -1.22 -12.43 9.43
N LEU A 236 -2.22 -12.00 8.66
CA LEU A 236 -3.41 -11.37 9.21
C LEU A 236 -4.33 -12.44 9.81
N SER A 237 -4.61 -12.34 11.10
CA SER A 237 -5.49 -13.27 11.80
C SER A 237 -6.88 -13.28 11.16
N GLY A 238 -7.40 -14.48 10.83
CA GLY A 238 -8.68 -14.63 10.15
C GLY A 238 -8.72 -14.19 8.68
N ALA A 239 -7.62 -13.65 8.13
CA ALA A 239 -7.56 -13.12 6.76
C ALA A 239 -6.41 -13.73 5.94
N THR A 240 -6.34 -15.07 5.95
CA THR A 240 -5.30 -15.82 5.21
C THR A 240 -5.32 -15.55 3.71
N LEU A 241 -6.48 -15.31 3.08
CA LEU A 241 -6.54 -15.02 1.64
C LEU A 241 -5.94 -13.66 1.31
N THR A 242 -6.26 -12.62 2.08
CA THR A 242 -5.61 -11.30 1.94
C THR A 242 -4.10 -11.41 2.20
N SER A 243 -3.68 -12.15 3.23
CA SER A 243 -2.26 -12.36 3.55
C SER A 243 -1.52 -13.01 2.36
N ARG A 244 -2.13 -14.03 1.75
CA ARG A 244 -1.61 -14.72 0.57
C ARG A 244 -1.58 -13.80 -0.66
N GLY A 245 -2.58 -12.93 -0.81
CA GLY A 245 -2.60 -11.89 -1.84
C GLY A 245 -1.44 -10.90 -1.72
N VAL A 246 -1.11 -10.48 -0.48
CA VAL A 246 0.08 -9.64 -0.22
C VAL A 246 1.37 -10.37 -0.57
N GLU A 247 1.54 -11.64 -0.16
CA GLU A 247 2.71 -12.44 -0.52
C GLU A 247 2.85 -12.57 -2.05
N ASN A 248 1.77 -12.96 -2.73
CA ASN A 248 1.75 -13.12 -4.18
C ASN A 248 2.07 -11.81 -4.91
N MET A 249 1.54 -10.68 -4.44
CA MET A 249 1.85 -9.36 -4.96
C MET A 249 3.36 -9.09 -4.89
N LEU A 250 3.96 -9.30 -3.72
CA LEU A 250 5.40 -9.09 -3.53
C LEU A 250 6.21 -10.03 -4.43
N HIS A 251 5.86 -11.32 -4.47
CA HIS A 251 6.54 -12.30 -5.32
C HIS A 251 6.47 -11.93 -6.79
N TYR A 252 5.35 -11.43 -7.27
CA TYR A 252 5.21 -10.96 -8.65
C TYR A 252 6.09 -9.74 -8.92
N TRP A 253 5.92 -8.66 -8.16
CA TRP A 253 6.60 -7.39 -8.40
C TRP A 253 8.09 -7.44 -8.12
N LEU A 254 8.57 -8.42 -7.36
CA LEU A 254 10.00 -8.64 -7.09
C LEU A 254 10.59 -9.75 -7.96
N SER A 255 9.80 -10.36 -8.86
CA SER A 255 10.31 -11.31 -9.84
C SER A 255 10.86 -10.61 -11.08
N GLU A 256 11.38 -11.40 -12.02
CA GLU A 256 11.79 -10.97 -13.36
C GLU A 256 10.66 -10.31 -14.17
N GLN A 257 9.39 -10.57 -13.82
CA GLN A 257 8.25 -9.91 -14.45
C GLN A 257 8.01 -8.48 -13.93
N GLY A 258 8.59 -8.15 -12.78
CA GLY A 258 8.48 -6.86 -12.10
C GLY A 258 9.80 -6.11 -12.05
N PHE A 259 10.19 -5.71 -10.85
CA PHE A 259 11.31 -4.81 -10.60
C PHE A 259 12.66 -5.51 -10.42
N ALA A 260 12.77 -6.84 -10.55
CA ALA A 260 14.03 -7.55 -10.29
C ALA A 260 15.20 -7.01 -11.12
N ALA A 261 14.98 -6.79 -12.43
CA ALA A 261 16.01 -6.25 -13.33
C ALA A 261 16.47 -4.84 -12.90
N TYR A 262 15.53 -3.99 -12.50
CA TYR A 262 15.82 -2.65 -12.00
C TYR A 262 16.58 -2.68 -10.67
N LEU A 263 16.12 -3.47 -9.71
CA LEU A 263 16.74 -3.57 -8.38
C LEU A 263 18.14 -4.16 -8.45
N ALA A 264 18.40 -5.09 -9.39
CA ALA A 264 19.75 -5.58 -9.66
C ALA A 264 20.69 -4.47 -10.12
N LYS A 265 20.22 -3.54 -10.98
CA LYS A 265 21.01 -2.37 -11.40
C LYS A 265 21.27 -1.41 -10.26
N VAL A 266 20.26 -1.12 -9.43
CA VAL A 266 20.43 -0.29 -8.23
C VAL A 266 21.53 -0.87 -7.33
N ARG A 267 21.50 -2.18 -7.05
CA ARG A 267 22.55 -2.85 -6.26
C ARG A 267 23.93 -2.72 -6.88
N ALA A 268 24.03 -2.97 -8.19
CA ALA A 268 25.30 -2.87 -8.90
C ALA A 268 25.87 -1.44 -8.88
N GLU A 269 25.03 -0.41 -8.95
CA GLU A 269 25.44 0.98 -8.82
C GLU A 269 25.92 1.30 -7.40
N GLN A 270 25.21 0.86 -6.37
CA GLN A 270 25.65 1.07 -4.98
C GLN A 270 26.97 0.36 -4.67
N SER A 271 27.19 -0.85 -5.19
CA SER A 271 28.47 -1.53 -5.03
C SER A 271 29.64 -0.76 -5.66
N LYS A 272 29.42 -0.06 -6.78
CA LYS A 272 30.45 0.81 -7.40
C LYS A 272 30.75 2.04 -6.56
N VAL A 273 29.73 2.63 -5.91
CA VAL A 273 29.90 3.78 -5.02
C VAL A 273 30.67 3.40 -3.75
N VAL A 274 30.47 2.19 -3.22
CA VAL A 274 31.23 1.68 -2.06
C VAL A 274 32.66 1.30 -2.44
N ALA A 275 32.88 0.78 -3.65
CA ALA A 275 34.21 0.39 -4.14
C ALA A 275 35.11 1.58 -4.51
N ASN A 276 34.53 2.76 -4.78
CA ASN A 276 35.26 4.00 -5.00
C ASN A 276 34.84 5.05 -3.96
N PRO A 277 35.36 4.98 -2.72
CA PRO A 277 35.18 6.07 -1.77
C PRO A 277 35.77 7.33 -2.40
N VAL A 278 34.98 8.39 -2.52
CA VAL A 278 35.49 9.73 -2.86
C VAL A 278 36.66 10.01 -1.94
N GLU A 279 37.87 10.12 -2.51
CA GLU A 279 39.07 10.42 -1.75
C GLU A 279 38.81 11.65 -0.88
N PRO A 280 39.16 11.63 0.42
CA PRO A 280 39.10 12.84 1.21
C PRO A 280 39.96 13.88 0.53
N VAL A 281 39.35 15.02 0.18
CA VAL A 281 40.05 16.20 -0.31
C VAL A 281 41.21 16.47 0.64
N SER A 282 42.43 16.27 0.14
CA SER A 282 43.64 16.45 0.93
C SER A 282 43.68 17.89 1.48
N PRO A 283 44.10 18.08 2.73
CA PRO A 283 44.14 19.42 3.32
C PRO A 283 45.11 20.31 2.55
N VAL A 284 44.67 21.52 2.27
CA VAL A 284 45.49 22.61 1.72
C VAL A 284 46.79 22.72 2.54
N PRO A 285 47.99 22.75 1.91
CA PRO A 285 49.25 22.88 2.63
C PRO A 285 49.30 24.17 3.43
N GLN A 286 49.58 24.06 4.73
CA GLN A 286 49.92 25.21 5.57
C GLN A 286 51.31 25.74 5.17
N GLU A 287 51.36 27.02 4.82
CA GLU A 287 52.59 27.75 4.59
C GLU A 287 53.29 28.00 5.94
N SER A 288 54.51 27.48 6.05
CA SER A 288 55.40 27.67 7.20
C SER A 288 56.24 28.92 6.96
N ALA A 289 56.10 29.93 7.83
CA ALA A 289 57.10 30.97 8.01
C ALA A 289 57.39 31.10 9.51
N ASN A 290 58.64 30.82 9.88
CA ASN A 290 59.20 30.96 11.22
C ASN A 290 60.17 32.15 11.27
N LYS A 291 60.42 32.66 12.50
CA LYS A 291 61.52 33.54 12.99
C LYS A 291 61.33 35.07 12.81
N THR A 292 61.52 35.99 13.78
CA THR A 292 62.30 36.04 15.05
C THR A 292 61.92 37.28 15.94
N ALA A 293 61.62 37.08 17.24
CA ALA A 293 62.05 37.81 18.47
C ALA A 293 61.60 39.29 18.81
N PRO A 294 61.89 39.85 20.02
CA PRO A 294 60.87 40.10 21.08
C PRO A 294 60.93 41.49 21.77
N ILE A 295 59.81 42.16 22.13
CA ILE A 295 59.86 43.33 23.03
C ILE A 295 58.62 43.46 23.95
N ALA A 296 58.91 43.44 25.25
CA ALA A 296 58.32 44.09 26.45
C ALA A 296 56.80 44.33 26.66
N GLN A 297 56.38 44.04 27.91
CA GLN A 297 55.14 44.47 28.57
C GLN A 297 55.10 46.00 28.78
N PRO A 298 53.93 46.58 29.13
CA PRO A 298 53.68 46.82 30.56
C PRO A 298 52.24 46.60 31.05
N THR A 299 52.19 46.38 32.36
CA THR A 299 51.11 46.33 33.35
C THR A 299 50.24 47.60 33.39
N THR A 300 48.93 47.50 33.71
CA THR A 300 48.25 48.10 34.91
C THR A 300 46.70 48.05 34.88
N GLN A 301 46.12 47.53 35.98
CA GLN A 301 44.98 48.01 36.82
C GLN A 301 43.64 48.49 36.17
N SER A 302 42.50 47.85 36.46
CA SER A 302 41.54 48.09 37.57
C SER A 302 40.83 49.46 37.54
N THR A 303 39.51 49.46 37.31
CA THR A 303 38.44 50.04 38.18
C THR A 303 37.09 50.13 37.44
N SER A 304 36.00 49.71 38.11
CA SER A 304 34.59 50.03 37.76
C SER A 304 34.29 51.52 38.03
N PRO A 305 33.21 52.12 37.47
CA PRO A 305 31.96 52.21 38.26
C PRO A 305 30.60 52.32 37.50
N VAL A 306 29.56 51.82 38.16
CA VAL A 306 28.22 52.40 38.48
C VAL A 306 27.24 52.92 37.38
N VAL A 307 25.99 52.49 37.59
CA VAL A 307 24.68 52.71 36.93
C VAL A 307 24.14 54.16 37.05
N PRO A 308 23.20 54.60 36.18
CA PRO A 308 21.86 54.91 36.70
C PRO A 308 20.69 54.33 35.86
N LYS A 309 19.55 54.23 36.54
CA LYS A 309 18.25 53.63 36.18
C LYS A 309 17.43 54.46 35.18
N THR A 310 16.22 53.91 34.91
CA THR A 310 14.94 54.48 34.38
C THR A 310 14.70 54.05 32.92
N GLU A 311 13.56 53.50 32.46
CA GLU A 311 12.19 53.44 32.97
C GLU A 311 11.43 52.30 32.23
N THR A 312 10.46 51.69 32.90
CA THR A 312 9.65 50.56 32.43
C THR A 312 8.57 51.01 31.45
N LEU A 313 8.49 50.42 30.25
CA LEU A 313 7.27 50.44 29.43
C LEU A 313 6.71 49.02 29.30
N VAL A 314 5.53 48.82 29.89
CA VAL A 314 4.71 47.62 29.82
C VAL A 314 3.99 47.59 28.47
N ALA A 315 4.16 46.51 27.70
CA ALA A 315 3.31 46.19 26.56
C ALA A 315 2.38 45.00 26.93
N PRO A 316 1.13 44.99 26.43
CA PRO A 316 0.04 44.23 27.03
C PRO A 316 0.06 42.73 26.70
N ASN A 317 -0.45 41.92 27.63
CA ASN A 317 -0.74 40.50 27.48
C ASN A 317 -1.59 40.21 26.22
N PRO A 318 -1.34 39.10 25.50
CA PRO A 318 -2.25 38.64 24.47
C PRO A 318 -3.55 38.14 25.12
N VAL A 319 -4.66 38.67 24.64
CA VAL A 319 -6.02 38.25 24.97
C VAL A 319 -6.23 36.80 24.53
N ALA A 320 -6.68 35.96 25.45
CA ALA A 320 -7.12 34.60 25.16
C ALA A 320 -8.38 34.65 24.27
N GLU A 321 -8.31 34.03 23.10
CA GLU A 321 -9.48 33.76 22.26
C GLU A 321 -10.41 32.76 22.97
N PRO A 322 -11.75 32.96 22.91
CA PRO A 322 -12.69 31.99 23.47
C PRO A 322 -12.68 30.70 22.63
N PRO A 323 -12.83 29.52 23.26
CA PRO A 323 -12.86 28.25 22.55
C PRO A 323 -14.07 28.18 21.63
N MET A 324 -13.84 27.80 20.37
CA MET A 324 -14.90 27.50 19.41
C MET A 324 -15.80 26.38 19.95
N PRO A 325 -17.13 26.43 19.71
CA PRO A 325 -18.03 25.41 20.19
C PRO A 325 -17.68 24.05 19.56
N ILE A 326 -17.47 23.07 20.46
CA ILE A 326 -17.33 21.65 20.12
C ILE A 326 -18.58 21.25 19.35
N THR A 327 -18.44 21.10 18.03
CA THR A 327 -19.50 20.56 17.19
C THR A 327 -19.54 19.07 17.47
N GLN A 328 -20.62 18.59 18.08
CA GLN A 328 -20.88 17.18 18.31
C GLN A 328 -20.73 16.40 16.99
N PRO A 329 -20.23 15.15 17.02
CA PRO A 329 -20.19 14.34 15.81
C PRO A 329 -21.63 14.19 15.28
N VAL A 330 -21.86 14.66 14.06
CA VAL A 330 -23.07 14.36 13.31
C VAL A 330 -23.14 12.84 13.21
N LEU A 331 -24.15 12.25 13.86
CA LEU A 331 -24.55 10.86 13.68
C LEU A 331 -24.66 10.60 12.18
N MET A 332 -23.75 9.76 11.65
CA MET A 332 -23.93 9.21 10.31
C MET A 332 -25.29 8.54 10.26
N PRO A 333 -26.13 8.80 9.24
CA PRO A 333 -27.32 7.98 9.05
C PRO A 333 -26.86 6.55 8.84
N THR A 334 -27.42 5.64 9.64
CA THR A 334 -27.34 4.18 9.44
C THR A 334 -27.47 3.87 7.94
N PRO A 335 -26.59 3.04 7.35
CA PRO A 335 -26.77 2.63 5.97
C PRO A 335 -28.17 2.02 5.84
N LEU A 336 -28.97 2.56 4.92
CA LEU A 336 -30.21 1.91 4.50
C LEU A 336 -29.86 0.47 4.17
N GLN A 337 -30.44 -0.44 4.94
CA GLN A 337 -30.35 -1.87 4.71
C GLN A 337 -30.81 -2.09 3.27
N GLN A 338 -29.87 -2.43 2.38
CA GLN A 338 -30.20 -2.84 1.03
C GLN A 338 -31.14 -4.03 1.18
N THR A 339 -32.40 -3.82 0.80
CA THR A 339 -33.36 -4.89 0.63
C THR A 339 -32.76 -5.88 -0.35
N GLN A 340 -32.43 -7.06 0.15
CA GLN A 340 -32.07 -8.21 -0.68
C GLN A 340 -33.15 -8.38 -1.78
N PRO A 341 -32.77 -8.70 -3.02
CA PRO A 341 -33.75 -9.12 -4.00
C PRO A 341 -34.48 -10.35 -3.43
N GLN A 342 -35.81 -10.27 -3.38
CA GLN A 342 -36.67 -11.40 -3.01
C GLN A 342 -36.30 -12.60 -3.88
N THR A 343 -35.65 -13.59 -3.27
CA THR A 343 -35.51 -14.92 -3.84
C THR A 343 -36.91 -15.49 -4.03
N GLN A 344 -37.12 -16.01 -5.23
CA GLN A 344 -38.31 -16.74 -5.63
C GLN A 344 -38.66 -17.81 -4.60
N LYS A 345 -39.95 -17.88 -4.30
CA LYS A 345 -40.63 -18.89 -3.47
C LYS A 345 -40.06 -20.29 -3.72
N ALA A 346 -39.35 -20.84 -2.73
CA ALA A 346 -39.02 -22.27 -2.71
C ALA A 346 -40.30 -23.10 -2.52
N ALA A 347 -40.41 -24.18 -3.29
CA ALA A 347 -41.43 -25.21 -3.17
C ALA A 347 -41.38 -25.89 -1.78
N PRO A 348 -42.49 -26.48 -1.30
CA PRO A 348 -42.53 -27.09 0.03
C PRO A 348 -41.59 -28.31 0.14
N ILE A 349 -40.94 -28.41 1.30
CA ILE A 349 -40.11 -29.54 1.71
C ILE A 349 -41.02 -30.77 1.85
N VAL A 350 -40.76 -31.79 1.02
CA VAL A 350 -41.35 -33.14 1.13
C VAL A 350 -40.44 -33.96 2.05
N THR A 351 -41.02 -34.51 3.11
CA THR A 351 -40.40 -35.51 3.99
C THR A 351 -39.94 -36.76 3.19
N PRO A 352 -38.76 -37.33 3.48
CA PRO A 352 -38.32 -38.55 2.81
C PRO A 352 -39.21 -39.75 3.18
N PRO A 353 -39.47 -40.69 2.25
CA PRO A 353 -40.21 -41.90 2.55
C PRO A 353 -39.35 -42.91 3.32
N GLU A 354 -40.04 -43.70 4.14
CA GLU A 354 -39.52 -44.86 4.88
C GLU A 354 -38.95 -45.93 3.92
N PRO A 355 -37.86 -46.63 4.27
CA PRO A 355 -37.26 -47.61 3.35
C PRO A 355 -38.14 -48.85 3.20
N VAL A 356 -38.61 -49.09 1.98
CA VAL A 356 -39.28 -50.32 1.55
C VAL A 356 -38.22 -51.40 1.31
N GLN A 357 -38.41 -52.58 1.92
CA GLN A 357 -37.62 -53.78 1.68
C GLN A 357 -37.77 -54.24 0.21
N GLU A 358 -36.65 -54.42 -0.50
CA GLU A 358 -36.61 -55.09 -1.79
C GLU A 358 -36.22 -56.58 -1.66
N PRO A 359 -36.68 -57.44 -2.59
CA PRO A 359 -36.74 -58.88 -2.42
C PRO A 359 -35.42 -59.60 -2.72
N SER A 360 -35.29 -60.76 -2.07
CA SER A 360 -34.23 -61.76 -2.23
C SER A 360 -34.02 -62.20 -3.68
N SER A 361 -32.75 -62.30 -4.08
CA SER A 361 -32.30 -63.03 -5.29
C SER A 361 -31.17 -64.00 -4.93
N PRO A 362 -31.02 -65.12 -5.68
CA PRO A 362 -30.49 -66.39 -5.16
C PRO A 362 -28.97 -66.57 -5.31
N ASP A 363 -28.48 -67.54 -4.52
CA ASP A 363 -27.09 -67.98 -4.32
C ASP A 363 -26.25 -68.19 -5.59
N LEU A 364 -25.00 -67.72 -5.55
CA LEU A 364 -23.88 -68.18 -6.38
C LEU A 364 -22.67 -68.53 -5.48
N PRO A 365 -21.94 -69.62 -5.76
CA PRO A 365 -21.01 -70.25 -4.81
C PRO A 365 -19.67 -69.53 -4.68
N GLN A 366 -19.13 -69.52 -3.45
CA GLN A 366 -17.84 -68.93 -3.05
C GLN A 366 -16.62 -69.73 -3.56
N ALA A 367 -15.56 -69.00 -3.94
CA ALA A 367 -14.23 -69.54 -4.21
C ALA A 367 -13.32 -69.50 -2.95
N PRO A 368 -12.37 -70.43 -2.77
CA PRO A 368 -11.66 -70.62 -1.50
C PRO A 368 -10.49 -69.65 -1.26
N HIS A 369 -10.23 -69.40 0.04
CA HIS A 369 -9.18 -68.52 0.58
C HIS A 369 -7.75 -69.08 0.43
N PRO A 370 -6.72 -68.20 0.35
CA PRO A 370 -5.31 -68.59 0.33
C PRO A 370 -4.74 -68.90 1.74
N PRO A 371 -3.71 -69.76 1.86
CA PRO A 371 -3.15 -70.18 3.14
C PRO A 371 -2.20 -69.14 3.78
N GLN A 372 -2.24 -69.07 5.12
CA GLN A 372 -1.39 -68.23 5.98
C GLN A 372 -0.01 -68.86 6.19
N GLN A 373 1.05 -68.04 6.24
CA GLN A 373 2.42 -68.44 6.58
C GLN A 373 2.63 -68.48 8.10
N PRO A 374 3.46 -69.41 8.63
CA PRO A 374 3.70 -69.56 10.06
C PRO A 374 4.75 -68.57 10.62
N VAL A 375 4.48 -68.08 11.83
CA VAL A 375 5.34 -67.21 12.65
C VAL A 375 6.37 -68.06 13.43
N VAL A 376 7.65 -67.68 13.37
CA VAL A 376 8.75 -68.29 14.13
C VAL A 376 8.85 -67.63 15.51
N PRO A 377 8.99 -68.40 16.62
CA PRO A 377 9.16 -67.82 17.95
C PRO A 377 10.64 -67.49 18.24
N GLN A 378 10.90 -66.26 18.71
CA GLN A 378 12.16 -65.94 19.41
C GLN A 378 11.97 -66.21 20.90
N GLY A 379 12.81 -67.09 21.44
CA GLY A 379 12.99 -67.28 22.87
C GLY A 379 14.44 -67.00 23.28
N GLY A 380 14.62 -66.35 24.43
CA GLY A 380 15.65 -66.71 25.41
C GLY A 380 17.03 -66.03 25.31
N GLN A 381 17.17 -64.97 26.11
CA GLN A 381 18.28 -64.63 27.04
C GLN A 381 19.64 -65.34 26.86
N LEU A 382 20.73 -64.55 26.76
CA LEU A 382 21.65 -64.21 27.86
C LEU A 382 22.66 -63.14 27.40
#